data_AF-A0A2E0LJG9-F1
#
_entry.id   AF-A0A2E0LJG9-F1
#
_cell.length_a   1.000
_cell.length_b   1.000
_cell.length_c   1.000
_cell.angle_alpha   90.00
_cell.angle_beta   90.00
_cell.angle_gamma   90.00
#
_symmetry.space_group_name_H-M   'P 1'
#
loop_
_entity.id
_entity.type
_entity.pdbx_description
1 polymer ?
#
loop_
_entity_poly.entity_id
_entity_poly.type
_entity_poly.pdbx_seq_one_letter_code
_entity_poly.pdbx_strand_id
1 'polypeptide(L)' 'ALRVSEQAIRILGGAGIMRDYPVGRFHRDALVYVIGEGTSEIQRNIIARDLDL' A
#
# COMPACT_ATOMS: atom_id res chain seq x y z
N ALA A 1 1.90 3.40 4.29
CA ALA A 1 2.42 3.80 2.97
C ALA A 1 1.32 3.88 1.92
N LEU A 2 0.58 2.79 1.65
CA LEU A 2 -0.39 2.71 0.53
C LEU A 2 -1.44 3.85 0.51
N ARG A 3 -2.12 4.10 1.63
CA ARG A 3 -3.10 5.20 1.75
C ARG A 3 -2.51 6.57 1.42
N VAL A 4 -1.28 6.83 1.85
CA VAL A 4 -0.62 8.13 1.65
C VAL A 4 -0.21 8.30 0.19
N SER A 5 0.35 7.26 -0.43
CA SER A 5 0.72 7.30 -1.85
C SER A 5 -0.50 7.41 -2.76
N GLU A 6 -1.63 6.80 -2.38
CA GLU A 6 -2.90 6.95 -3.08
C GLU A 6 -3.41 8.39 -3.00
N GLN A 7 -3.41 8.99 -1.81
CA GLN A 7 -3.79 10.40 -1.65
C GLN A 7 -2.88 11.32 -2.46
N ALA A 8 -1.57 11.05 -2.51
CA ALA A 8 -0.64 11.81 -3.32
C ALA A 8 -0.95 11.71 -4.82
N ILE A 9 -1.30 10.53 -5.34
CA ILE A 9 -1.78 10.38 -6.73
C ILE A 9 -3.01 11.25 -6.96
N ARG A 10 -3.99 11.20 -6.05
CA ARG A 10 -5.24 11.98 -6.19
C ARG A 10 -4.98 13.49 -6.20
N ILE A 11 -4.08 13.98 -5.35
CA ILE A 11 -3.69 15.41 -5.30
C ILE A 11 -2.99 15.83 -6.60
N LEU A 12 -2.10 14.99 -7.15
CA LEU A 12 -1.40 15.29 -8.40
C LEU A 12 -2.29 15.11 -9.65
N GLY A 13 -3.47 14.49 -9.51
CA GLY A 13 -4.38 14.23 -10.62
C GLY A 13 -3.71 13.41 -11.73
N GLY A 14 -3.89 13.83 -13.00
CA GLY A 14 -3.31 13.15 -14.16
C GLY A 14 -1.78 13.01 -14.07
N ALA A 15 -1.08 14.01 -13.55
CA ALA A 15 0.36 13.98 -13.35
C ALA A 15 0.81 12.88 -12.37
N GLY A 16 -0.06 12.49 -11.43
CA GLY A 16 0.21 11.42 -10.47
C GLY A 16 0.18 10.02 -11.07
N ILE A 17 -0.40 9.86 -12.26
CA ILE A 17 -0.46 8.60 -13.01
C ILE A 17 0.64 8.53 -14.09
N MET A 18 1.08 9.68 -14.59
CA MET A 18 2.17 9.77 -15.57
C MET A 18 3.50 9.27 -15.00
N ARG A 19 4.41 8.87 -15.88
CA ARG A 19 5.74 8.37 -15.50
C ARG A 19 6.75 9.49 -15.21
N ASP A 20 6.37 10.75 -15.46
CA ASP A 20 7.22 11.93 -15.23
C ASP A 20 7.44 12.18 -13.72
N TYR A 21 6.52 11.73 -12.87
CA TYR A 21 6.62 11.85 -11.42
C TYR A 21 6.68 10.46 -10.76
N PRO A 22 7.51 10.26 -9.72
CA PRO A 22 7.72 8.95 -9.13
C PRO A 22 6.53 8.46 -8.27
N VAL A 23 5.52 9.30 -8.02
CA VAL A 23 4.41 8.98 -7.10
C VAL A 23 3.64 7.72 -7.49
N GLY A 24 3.42 7.51 -8.79
CA GLY A 24 2.77 6.30 -9.30
C GLY A 24 3.61 5.04 -9.06
N ARG A 25 4.95 5.15 -9.11
CA ARG A 25 5.86 4.06 -8.72
C ARG A 25 5.74 3.78 -7.23
N PHE A 26 5.79 4.81 -6.39
CA PHE A 26 5.66 4.64 -4.94
C PHE A 26 4.35 3.99 -4.52
N HIS A 27 3.25 4.26 -5.22
CA HIS A 27 1.99 3.57 -4.95
C HIS A 27 2.04 2.08 -5.31
N ARG A 28 2.64 1.72 -6.45
CA ARG A 28 2.85 0.31 -6.83
C ARG A 28 3.79 -0.40 -5.87
N ASP A 29 4.88 0.23 -5.47
CA ASP A 29 5.82 -0.33 -4.49
C ASP A 29 5.11 -0.53 -3.14
N ALA A 30 4.26 0.42 -2.71
CA ALA A 30 3.52 0.29 -1.47
C ALA A 30 2.50 -0.85 -1.45
N LEU A 31 2.01 -1.32 -2.61
CA LEU A 31 1.11 -2.48 -2.69
C LEU A 31 1.80 -3.77 -2.28
N VAL A 32 3.13 -3.91 -2.45
CA VAL A 32 3.85 -5.13 -2.07
C VAL A 32 3.68 -5.44 -0.59
N TYR A 33 3.60 -4.41 0.27
CA TYR A 33 3.42 -4.60 1.71
C TYR A 33 2.03 -5.08 2.12
N VAL A 34 1.05 -5.02 1.22
CA VAL A 34 -0.30 -5.51 1.51
C VAL A 34 -0.44 -7.00 1.21
N ILE A 35 0.35 -7.52 0.28
CA ILE A 35 0.21 -8.89 -0.26
C ILE A 35 1.46 -9.77 -0.03
N GLY A 36 2.65 -9.17 -0.03
CA GLY A 36 3.93 -9.86 0.05
C GLY A 36 4.20 -10.37 1.45
N GLU A 37 4.93 -11.49 1.53
CA GLU A 37 5.27 -12.18 2.80
C GLU A 37 4.06 -12.49 3.69
N GLY A 38 2.87 -12.62 3.09
CA GLY A 38 1.59 -12.82 3.76
C GLY A 38 0.70 -11.58 3.69
N THR A 39 -0.55 -11.78 3.28
CA THR A 39 -1.48 -10.65 3.13
C THR A 39 -1.79 -9.98 4.47
N SER A 40 -2.30 -8.76 4.43
CA SER A 40 -2.71 -8.04 5.63
C SER A 40 -3.72 -8.82 6.49
N GLU A 41 -4.58 -9.64 5.89
CA GLU A 41 -5.51 -10.55 6.58
C GLU A 41 -4.77 -11.67 7.32
N ILE A 42 -3.78 -12.29 6.67
CA ILE A 42 -2.97 -13.35 7.29
C ILE A 42 -2.19 -12.80 8.48
N GLN A 43 -1.58 -11.62 8.33
CA GLN A 43 -0.89 -10.95 9.43
C GLN A 43 -1.84 -10.65 10.59
N ARG A 44 -3.06 -10.15 10.32
CA ARG A 44 -4.09 -9.94 11.36
C ARG A 44 -4.50 -11.24 12.04
N ASN A 45 -4.65 -12.35 11.31
CA ASN A 45 -4.98 -13.64 11.89
C ASN A 45 -3.85 -14.19 12.77
N ILE A 46 -2.58 -14.01 12.37
CA ILE A 46 -1.43 -14.39 13.19
C ILE A 46 -1.42 -13.60 14.49
N ILE A 47 -1.62 -12.27 14.42
CA ILE A 47 -1.69 -11.40 15.59
C ILE A 47 -2.88 -11.80 16.49
N ALA A 48 -4.06 -12.08 15.91
CA ALA A 48 -5.23 -12.51 16.68
C ALA A 48 -4.93 -13.81 17.45
N ARG A 49 -4.33 -14.80 16.79
CA ARG A 49 -3.90 -16.06 17.42
C ARG A 49 -2.87 -15.85 18.53
N ASP A 50 -1.93 -14.94 18.34
CA ASP A 50 -0.90 -14.62 19.36
C ASP A 50 -1.48 -13.88 20.58
N LEU A 51 -2.64 -13.23 20.40
CA LEU A 51 -3.40 -12.55 21.45
C LEU A 51 -4.54 -13.40 22.05
N ASP A 52 -4.65 -14.68 21.68
CA ASP A 52 -5.77 -15.58 22.05
C ASP A 52 -7.17 -15.00 21.71
N LEU A 53 -7.28 -14.28 20.58
CA LEU A 53 -8.52 -13.74 20.02
C LEU A 53 -9.15 -14.63 18.95
#